data_AF-A0A952KD08-F1
#
_entry.id   AF-A0A952KD08-F1
#
_cell.length_a   1.000
_cell.length_b   1.000
_cell.length_c   1.000
_cell.angle_alpha   90.00
_cell.angle_beta   90.00
_cell.angle_gamma   90.00
#
_symmetry.space_group_name_H-M   'P 1'
#
loop_
_entity.id
_entity.type
_entity.pdbx_description
1 polymer ?
#
loop_
_entity_poly.entity_id
_entity_poly.type
_entity_poly.pdbx_seq_one_letter_code
_entity_poly.pdbx_strand_id
1 'polypeptide(L)'
;MSVSVPTVDPAPALHVLPHSGADRLTRLAARACGAPIALVVALKGGEAVFSAGSGFAPQEREGLVALCEATLETPPRLPQLPARAAPDILFYRGLPLTREDGTLLGALAVMDKVARSLSAEQEEDLETLAGLAAAQLDAQHSQALHATQQTEEDAQRLATRLGITLESITEGFYTLDTQWRFNYLNREGARLLGRPSTELLGKSIWKEFPGAINTLFSDQIRAAVAGNYQVEFEALYAPLDKWFEIRAYPFPDGLAIYFRDVSERRQAREQLMLLE
;
A
#
# COMPACT_ATOMS: atom_id res chain seq x y z
N MET A 1 -14.12 -42.51 8.27
CA MET A 1 -13.72 -42.51 6.85
C MET A 1 -12.97 -41.21 6.58
N SER A 2 -11.65 -41.28 6.64
CA SER A 2 -10.73 -40.16 6.42
C SER A 2 -10.16 -40.29 5.00
N VAL A 3 -10.38 -39.28 4.17
CA VAL A 3 -9.90 -39.26 2.78
C VAL A 3 -8.50 -38.65 2.76
N SER A 4 -7.50 -39.45 2.41
CA SER A 4 -6.13 -39.02 2.17
C SER A 4 -6.02 -38.32 0.82
N VAL A 5 -5.47 -37.11 0.81
CA VAL A 5 -5.09 -36.37 -0.40
C VAL A 5 -3.65 -36.75 -0.77
N PRO A 6 -3.34 -37.10 -2.03
CA PRO A 6 -1.98 -37.44 -2.42
C PRO A 6 -1.11 -36.19 -2.54
N THR A 7 0.05 -36.22 -1.88
CA THR A 7 1.11 -35.21 -2.00
C THR A 7 1.77 -35.33 -3.37
N VAL A 8 1.69 -34.26 -4.16
CA VAL A 8 2.41 -34.11 -5.43
C VAL A 8 3.86 -33.70 -5.11
N ASP A 9 4.82 -34.52 -5.51
CA ASP A 9 6.25 -34.18 -5.47
C ASP A 9 6.54 -32.96 -6.36
N PRO A 10 7.21 -31.91 -5.87
CA PRO A 10 7.71 -30.87 -6.74
C PRO A 10 8.92 -31.39 -7.53
N ALA A 11 8.78 -31.39 -8.86
CA ALA A 11 9.78 -31.70 -9.86
C ALA A 11 11.06 -30.81 -9.72
N PRO A 12 12.23 -31.28 -10.20
CA PRO A 12 13.52 -30.68 -9.90
C PRO A 12 13.70 -29.31 -10.59
N ALA A 13 14.41 -28.42 -9.89
CA ALA A 13 14.71 -27.06 -10.32
C ALA A 13 15.40 -27.01 -11.70
N LEU A 14 14.63 -26.62 -12.72
CA LEU A 14 15.09 -26.36 -14.08
C LEU A 14 15.32 -24.85 -14.25
N HIS A 15 16.58 -24.48 -14.46
CA HIS A 15 17.10 -23.24 -15.04
C HIS A 15 16.26 -21.95 -14.90
N VAL A 16 16.63 -21.13 -13.91
CA VAL A 16 16.21 -19.72 -13.86
C VAL A 16 16.94 -18.94 -14.96
N LEU A 17 16.21 -18.57 -16.02
CA LEU A 17 16.65 -17.52 -16.94
C LEU A 17 16.55 -16.16 -16.22
N PRO A 18 17.61 -15.34 -16.19
CA PRO A 18 17.56 -14.04 -15.53
C PRO A 18 16.83 -13.01 -16.41
N HIS A 19 15.66 -12.54 -15.95
CA HIS A 19 14.76 -11.64 -16.68
C HIS A 19 14.78 -10.17 -16.19
N SER A 20 15.93 -9.67 -15.72
CA SER A 20 16.10 -8.21 -15.48
C SER A 20 17.21 -7.61 -16.36
N GLY A 21 17.07 -6.33 -16.70
CA GLY A 21 18.15 -5.56 -17.36
C GLY A 21 19.43 -5.53 -16.53
N ALA A 22 19.31 -5.56 -15.20
CA ALA A 22 20.44 -5.53 -14.27
C ALA A 22 21.26 -6.84 -14.31
N ASP A 23 20.62 -8.00 -14.54
CA ASP A 23 21.35 -9.25 -14.72
C ASP A 23 22.16 -9.30 -16.03
N ARG A 24 21.72 -8.57 -17.07
CA ARG A 24 22.50 -8.44 -18.30
C ARG A 24 23.74 -7.57 -18.07
N LEU A 25 23.59 -6.48 -17.30
CA LEU A 25 24.69 -5.59 -16.93
C LEU A 25 25.76 -6.33 -16.13
N THR A 26 25.39 -7.12 -15.11
CA THR A 26 26.37 -7.88 -14.30
C THR A 26 27.14 -8.89 -15.14
N ARG A 27 26.47 -9.64 -16.04
CA ARG A 27 27.16 -10.54 -16.97
C ARG A 27 28.09 -9.81 -17.93
N LEU A 28 27.71 -8.62 -18.39
CA LEU A 28 28.55 -7.83 -19.29
C LEU A 28 29.78 -7.29 -18.55
N ALA A 29 29.61 -6.79 -17.32
CA ALA A 29 30.70 -6.33 -16.47
C ALA A 29 31.71 -7.45 -16.17
N ALA A 30 31.21 -8.63 -15.79
CA ALA A 30 32.04 -9.83 -15.58
C ALA A 30 32.89 -10.15 -16.84
N ARG A 31 32.26 -10.14 -18.02
CA ARG A 31 32.95 -10.44 -19.28
C ARG A 31 33.96 -9.37 -19.68
N ALA A 32 33.60 -8.08 -19.61
CA ALA A 32 34.47 -6.97 -19.98
C ALA A 32 35.74 -6.95 -19.11
N CYS A 33 35.58 -7.12 -17.80
CA CYS A 33 36.70 -7.16 -16.85
C CYS A 33 37.44 -8.51 -16.82
N GLY A 34 36.94 -9.52 -17.53
CA GLY A 34 37.43 -10.90 -17.47
C GLY A 34 37.35 -11.54 -16.08
N ALA A 35 36.54 -10.98 -15.18
CA ALA A 35 36.36 -11.42 -13.81
C ALA A 35 35.08 -12.27 -13.69
N PRO A 36 35.11 -13.43 -13.02
CA PRO A 36 33.98 -14.36 -13.05
C PRO A 36 32.75 -13.84 -12.29
N ILE A 37 32.93 -12.98 -11.30
CA ILE A 37 31.88 -12.51 -10.38
C ILE A 37 31.56 -11.04 -10.67
N ALA A 38 30.27 -10.71 -10.75
CA ALA A 38 29.80 -9.33 -10.80
C ALA A 38 28.51 -9.16 -10.01
N LEU A 39 28.33 -7.99 -9.40
CA LEU A 39 27.24 -7.70 -8.48
C LEU A 39 26.79 -6.24 -8.61
N VAL A 40 25.48 -6.02 -8.62
CA VAL A 40 24.88 -4.70 -8.43
C VAL A 40 24.10 -4.73 -7.12
N VAL A 41 24.40 -3.78 -6.24
CA VAL A 41 23.61 -3.48 -5.05
C VAL A 41 22.92 -2.14 -5.24
N ALA A 42 21.68 -2.02 -4.77
CA ALA A 42 20.92 -0.79 -4.75
C ALA A 42 20.77 -0.31 -3.30
N LEU A 43 20.91 0.99 -3.07
CA LEU A 43 20.74 1.59 -1.77
C LEU A 43 19.23 1.82 -1.52
N LYS A 44 18.67 1.19 -0.49
CA LYS A 44 17.27 1.37 -0.09
C LYS A 44 17.21 1.71 1.38
N GLY A 45 16.72 2.90 1.72
CA GLY A 45 16.62 3.35 3.11
C GLY A 45 17.97 3.46 3.84
N GLY A 46 19.08 3.61 3.10
CA GLY A 46 20.44 3.63 3.65
C GLY A 46 21.12 2.26 3.75
N GLU A 47 20.42 1.18 3.41
CA GLU A 47 20.99 -0.18 3.40
C GLU A 47 21.27 -0.67 1.98
N ALA A 48 22.36 -1.41 1.79
CA ALA A 48 22.68 -2.00 0.50
C ALA A 48 21.88 -3.29 0.31
N VAL A 49 20.98 -3.27 -0.68
CA VAL A 49 20.13 -4.40 -1.02
C VAL A 49 20.61 -5.01 -2.33
N PHE A 50 20.75 -6.34 -2.35
CA PHE A 50 21.04 -7.09 -3.56
C PHE A 50 20.02 -6.74 -4.67
N SER A 51 20.53 -6.32 -5.84
CA SER A 51 19.70 -6.03 -7.01
C SER A 51 19.88 -7.09 -8.09
N ALA A 52 21.12 -7.35 -8.50
CA ALA A 52 21.45 -8.35 -9.52
C ALA A 52 22.86 -8.89 -9.33
N GLY A 53 23.14 -10.08 -9.87
CA GLY A 53 24.47 -10.67 -9.76
C GLY A 53 24.70 -11.87 -10.66
N SER A 54 25.97 -12.16 -10.94
CA SER A 54 26.40 -13.31 -11.74
C SER A 54 27.71 -13.89 -11.23
N GLY A 55 27.88 -15.21 -11.37
CA GLY A 55 29.17 -15.88 -11.17
C GLY A 55 29.46 -16.39 -9.75
N PHE A 56 28.46 -16.41 -8.86
CA PHE A 56 28.59 -16.86 -7.48
C PHE A 56 27.39 -17.72 -7.06
N ALA A 57 27.58 -18.56 -6.05
CA ALA A 57 26.54 -19.40 -5.45
C ALA A 57 25.65 -18.57 -4.50
N PRO A 58 24.35 -18.89 -4.34
CA PRO A 58 23.44 -18.13 -3.48
C PRO A 58 23.94 -17.92 -2.04
N GLN A 59 24.73 -18.84 -1.50
CA GLN A 59 25.30 -18.78 -0.15
C GLN A 59 26.40 -17.71 -0.02
N GLU A 60 27.07 -17.35 -1.11
CA GLU A 60 28.11 -16.32 -1.12
C GLU A 60 27.53 -14.90 -1.14
N ARG A 61 26.24 -14.76 -1.51
CA ARG A 61 25.59 -13.46 -1.78
C ARG A 61 25.78 -12.45 -0.65
N GLU A 62 25.46 -12.83 0.57
CA GLU A 62 25.47 -11.93 1.73
C GLU A 62 26.86 -11.35 1.97
N GLY A 63 27.90 -12.18 1.84
CA GLY A 63 29.29 -11.77 1.93
C GLY A 63 29.71 -10.78 0.84
N LEU A 64 29.26 -11.01 -0.40
CA LEU A 64 29.57 -10.12 -1.53
C LEU A 64 28.82 -8.78 -1.45
N VAL A 65 27.59 -8.77 -0.93
CA VAL A 65 26.83 -7.53 -0.67
C VAL A 65 27.55 -6.69 0.39
N ALA A 66 27.98 -7.29 1.49
CA ALA A 66 28.76 -6.61 2.53
C ALA A 66 30.09 -6.05 2.00
N LEU A 67 30.72 -6.72 1.02
CA LEU A 67 31.91 -6.18 0.35
C LEU A 67 31.61 -4.93 -0.47
N CYS A 68 30.44 -4.87 -1.10
CA CYS A 68 29.99 -3.70 -1.85
C CYS A 68 29.61 -2.50 -0.97
N GLU A 69 29.13 -2.74 0.25
CA GLU A 69 28.81 -1.67 1.21
C GLU A 69 29.99 -0.74 1.47
N ALA A 70 31.21 -1.27 1.53
CA ALA A 70 32.42 -0.47 1.74
C ALA A 70 32.64 0.60 0.64
N THR A 71 32.20 0.32 -0.60
CA THR A 71 32.24 1.28 -1.72
C THR A 71 31.21 2.40 -1.60
N LEU A 72 30.17 2.19 -0.77
CA LEU A 72 29.09 3.15 -0.54
C LEU A 72 29.37 4.12 0.62
N GLU A 73 30.41 3.87 1.42
CA GLU A 73 30.79 4.76 2.52
C GLU A 73 31.26 6.13 2.00
N THR A 74 31.12 7.18 2.83
CA THR A 74 31.59 8.54 2.51
C THR A 74 32.65 8.96 3.52
N PRO A 75 33.95 9.01 3.15
CA PRO A 75 34.53 8.69 1.84
C PRO A 75 34.53 7.18 1.55
N PRO A 76 34.59 6.77 0.26
CA PRO A 76 34.59 5.36 -0.10
C PRO A 76 35.76 4.64 0.54
N ARG A 77 35.45 3.60 1.32
CA ARG A 77 36.48 2.79 1.94
C ARG A 77 36.79 1.63 1.02
N LEU A 78 37.97 1.67 0.39
CA LEU A 78 38.44 0.53 -0.39
C LEU A 78 38.47 -0.72 0.51
N PRO A 79 37.73 -1.79 0.16
CA PRO A 79 37.72 -2.98 0.98
C PRO A 79 39.11 -3.60 1.02
N GLN A 80 39.55 -3.99 2.22
CA GLN A 80 40.79 -4.73 2.39
C GLN A 80 40.53 -6.19 2.02
N LEU A 81 41.34 -6.74 1.11
CA LEU A 81 41.23 -8.12 0.66
C LEU A 81 42.31 -9.00 1.32
N PRO A 82 41.97 -10.25 1.69
CA PRO A 82 40.63 -10.84 1.69
C PRO A 82 39.74 -10.27 2.83
N ALA A 83 38.48 -9.97 2.51
CA ALA A 83 37.54 -9.40 3.49
C ALA A 83 36.91 -10.49 4.36
N ARG A 84 36.63 -10.20 5.64
CA ARG A 84 36.01 -11.18 6.56
C ARG A 84 34.68 -11.75 6.04
N ALA A 85 33.89 -10.93 5.34
CA ALA A 85 32.59 -11.31 4.79
C ALA A 85 32.71 -12.16 3.50
N ALA A 86 33.81 -12.03 2.75
CA ALA A 86 34.05 -12.75 1.51
C ALA A 86 35.54 -13.15 1.42
N PRO A 87 36.00 -14.11 2.26
CA PRO A 87 37.42 -14.40 2.45
C PRO A 87 38.09 -15.02 1.21
N ASP A 88 37.31 -15.62 0.32
CA ASP A 88 37.81 -16.25 -0.91
C ASP A 88 38.04 -15.23 -2.05
N ILE A 89 37.66 -13.96 -1.87
CA ILE A 89 37.83 -12.92 -2.87
C ILE A 89 39.21 -12.29 -2.75
N LEU A 90 40.00 -12.37 -3.82
CA LEU A 90 41.36 -11.84 -3.91
C LEU A 90 41.48 -10.61 -4.83
N PHE A 91 40.43 -10.34 -5.62
CA PHE A 91 40.33 -9.12 -6.41
C PHE A 91 38.93 -8.52 -6.28
N TYR A 92 38.87 -7.21 -6.14
CA TYR A 92 37.65 -6.43 -6.05
C TYR A 92 37.83 -5.10 -6.76
N ARG A 93 36.88 -4.75 -7.63
CA ARG A 93 36.71 -3.39 -8.15
C ARG A 93 35.25 -3.00 -8.06
N GLY A 94 34.94 -2.08 -7.16
CA GLY A 94 33.63 -1.48 -6.99
C GLY A 94 33.60 -0.05 -7.48
N LEU A 95 32.50 0.34 -8.11
CA LEU A 95 32.20 1.71 -8.51
C LEU A 95 30.87 2.13 -7.88
N PRO A 96 30.82 3.32 -7.22
CA PRO A 96 29.56 3.85 -6.74
C PRO A 96 28.66 4.21 -7.93
N LEU A 97 27.38 3.89 -7.81
CA LEU A 97 26.34 4.27 -8.76
C LEU A 97 25.71 5.55 -8.23
N THR A 98 26.00 6.68 -8.86
CA THR A 98 25.48 7.99 -8.44
C THR A 98 24.62 8.60 -9.53
N ARG A 99 23.59 9.35 -9.12
CA ARG A 99 22.87 10.24 -10.03
C ARG A 99 23.73 11.49 -10.34
N GLU A 100 23.34 12.24 -11.36
CA GLU A 100 23.94 13.53 -11.73
C GLU A 100 23.99 14.54 -10.57
N ASP A 101 23.04 14.49 -9.62
CA ASP A 101 23.01 15.36 -8.43
C ASP A 101 23.95 14.91 -7.30
N GLY A 102 24.68 13.81 -7.48
CA GLY A 102 25.59 13.22 -6.49
C GLY A 102 24.92 12.25 -5.51
N THR A 103 23.62 12.01 -5.63
CA THR A 103 22.90 11.03 -4.79
C THR A 103 23.39 9.61 -5.08
N LEU A 104 23.75 8.87 -4.05
CA LEU A 104 24.19 7.48 -4.14
C LEU A 104 22.98 6.54 -4.31
N LEU A 105 22.96 5.79 -5.40
CA LEU A 105 21.93 4.82 -5.76
C LEU A 105 22.35 3.38 -5.44
N GLY A 106 23.64 3.10 -5.31
CA GLY A 106 24.14 1.74 -5.13
C GLY A 106 25.60 1.58 -5.56
N ALA A 107 26.02 0.34 -5.83
CA ALA A 107 27.36 0.03 -6.35
C ALA A 107 27.29 -1.09 -7.38
N LEU A 108 28.13 -0.98 -8.41
CA LEU A 108 28.48 -2.07 -9.32
C LEU A 108 29.87 -2.56 -8.94
N ALA A 109 30.05 -3.86 -8.75
CA ALA A 109 31.35 -4.44 -8.47
C ALA A 109 31.63 -5.67 -9.31
N VAL A 110 32.89 -5.83 -9.70
CA VAL A 110 33.44 -7.07 -10.26
C VAL A 110 34.46 -7.67 -9.30
N MET A 111 34.51 -8.99 -9.23
CA MET A 111 35.30 -9.71 -8.24
C MET A 111 35.90 -10.99 -8.83
N ASP A 112 37.00 -11.43 -8.24
CA ASP A 112 37.67 -12.68 -8.61
C ASP A 112 38.27 -13.34 -7.36
N LYS A 113 38.33 -14.68 -7.38
CA LYS A 113 39.01 -15.48 -6.36
C LYS A 113 40.52 -15.57 -6.62
N VAL A 114 40.97 -15.06 -7.76
CA VAL A 114 42.38 -14.95 -8.14
C VAL A 114 42.80 -13.48 -8.14
N ALA A 115 44.04 -13.20 -7.74
CA ALA A 115 44.60 -11.85 -7.81
C ALA A 115 44.62 -11.36 -9.27
N ARG A 116 44.17 -10.12 -9.48
CA ARG A 116 43.99 -9.52 -10.81
C ARG A 116 44.20 -8.01 -10.75
N SER A 117 44.52 -7.41 -11.89
CA SER A 117 44.43 -5.98 -12.17
C SER A 117 43.64 -5.76 -13.46
N LEU A 118 42.87 -4.68 -13.55
CA LEU A 118 42.19 -4.29 -14.79
C LEU A 118 43.13 -3.49 -15.69
N SER A 119 42.98 -3.62 -17.01
CA SER A 119 43.58 -2.66 -17.95
C SER A 119 42.78 -1.35 -17.97
N ALA A 120 43.36 -0.29 -18.53
CA ALA A 120 42.65 0.99 -18.68
C ALA A 120 41.35 0.86 -19.50
N GLU A 121 41.34 0.04 -20.54
CA GLU A 121 40.14 -0.25 -21.35
C GLU A 121 39.07 -0.96 -20.51
N GLN A 122 39.47 -1.92 -19.66
CA GLN A 122 38.52 -2.61 -18.78
C GLN A 122 37.97 -1.70 -17.67
N GLU A 123 38.77 -0.74 -17.18
CA GLU A 123 38.30 0.27 -16.25
C GLU A 123 37.28 1.20 -16.91
N GLU A 124 37.54 1.68 -18.13
CA GLU A 124 36.64 2.53 -18.91
C GLU A 124 35.31 1.81 -19.24
N ASP A 125 35.39 0.54 -19.63
CA ASP A 125 34.20 -0.30 -19.85
C ASP A 125 33.38 -0.46 -18.57
N LEU A 126 34.03 -0.70 -17.43
CA LEU A 126 33.35 -0.86 -16.14
C LEU A 126 32.68 0.44 -15.68
N GLU A 127 33.33 1.59 -15.90
CA GLU A 127 32.77 2.91 -15.63
C GLU A 127 31.54 3.19 -16.51
N THR A 128 31.61 2.84 -17.79
CA THR A 128 30.46 2.94 -18.71
C THR A 128 29.29 2.09 -18.23
N LEU A 129 29.57 0.85 -17.80
CA LEU A 129 28.54 -0.05 -17.26
C LEU A 129 27.98 0.43 -15.93
N ALA A 130 28.80 1.07 -15.08
CA ALA A 130 28.33 1.72 -13.86
C ALA A 130 27.37 2.88 -14.19
N GLY A 131 27.69 3.73 -15.19
CA GLY A 131 26.78 4.77 -15.65
C GLY A 131 25.42 4.23 -16.12
N LEU A 132 25.42 3.13 -16.89
CA LEU A 132 24.19 2.46 -17.31
C LEU A 132 23.40 1.85 -16.15
N ALA A 133 24.10 1.23 -15.19
CA ALA A 133 23.47 0.67 -13.99
C ALA A 133 22.84 1.77 -13.12
N ALA A 134 23.53 2.90 -12.95
CA ALA A 134 23.01 4.07 -12.23
C ALA A 134 21.74 4.61 -12.91
N ALA A 135 21.77 4.82 -14.23
CA ALA A 135 20.61 5.28 -14.99
C ALA A 135 19.41 4.31 -14.88
N GLN A 136 19.67 3.01 -14.89
CA GLN A 136 18.61 2.00 -14.72
C GLN A 136 17.99 2.02 -13.31
N LEU A 137 18.82 2.10 -12.26
CA LEU A 137 18.32 2.19 -10.88
C LEU A 137 17.52 3.48 -10.66
N ASP A 138 17.98 4.59 -11.23
CA ASP A 138 17.30 5.87 -11.14
C ASP A 138 15.91 5.84 -11.80
N ALA A 139 15.84 5.28 -13.01
CA ALA A 139 14.57 5.11 -13.73
C ALA A 139 13.58 4.23 -12.94
N GLN A 140 14.06 3.13 -12.34
CA GLN A 140 13.23 2.25 -11.52
C GLN A 140 12.71 2.96 -10.27
N HIS A 141 13.56 3.72 -9.59
CA HIS A 141 13.17 4.49 -8.40
C HIS A 141 12.11 5.54 -8.75
N SER A 142 12.32 6.28 -9.84
CA SER A 142 11.38 7.31 -10.31
C SER A 142 10.02 6.71 -10.67
N GLN A 143 10.01 5.56 -11.36
CA GLN A 143 8.77 4.85 -11.69
C GLN A 143 8.00 4.39 -10.45
N ALA A 144 8.70 3.87 -9.44
CA ALA A 144 8.07 3.43 -8.19
C ALA A 144 7.42 4.59 -7.42
N LEU A 145 8.08 5.75 -7.39
CA LEU A 145 7.52 6.97 -6.80
C LEU A 145 6.26 7.43 -7.56
N HIS A 146 6.31 7.48 -8.90
CA HIS A 146 5.17 7.87 -9.72
C HIS A 146 3.97 6.92 -9.58
N ALA A 147 4.21 5.61 -9.55
CA ALA A 147 3.13 4.63 -9.37
C ALA A 147 2.44 4.78 -8.01
N THR A 148 3.20 5.07 -6.96
CA THR A 148 2.67 5.32 -5.61
C THR A 148 1.80 6.57 -5.59
N GLN A 149 2.29 7.68 -6.15
CA GLN A 149 1.55 8.95 -6.24
C GLN A 149 0.25 8.80 -7.04
N GLN A 150 0.29 8.10 -8.19
CA GLN A 150 -0.91 7.87 -9.00
C GLN A 150 -1.99 7.09 -8.24
N THR A 151 -1.57 6.08 -7.46
CA THR A 151 -2.50 5.29 -6.65
C THR A 151 -3.19 6.16 -5.58
N GLU A 152 -2.44 7.04 -4.93
CA GLU A 152 -2.98 7.99 -3.94
C GLU A 152 -3.94 9.00 -4.58
N GLU A 153 -3.57 9.56 -5.74
CA GLU A 153 -4.42 10.49 -6.48
C GLU A 153 -5.73 9.84 -6.92
N ASP A 154 -5.68 8.61 -7.43
CA ASP A 154 -6.87 7.88 -7.87
C ASP A 154 -7.78 7.54 -6.69
N ALA A 155 -7.20 7.13 -5.55
CA ALA A 155 -7.95 6.91 -4.31
C ALA A 155 -8.65 8.20 -3.84
N GLN A 156 -7.94 9.33 -3.88
CA GLN A 156 -8.49 10.62 -3.49
C GLN A 156 -9.61 11.11 -4.44
N ARG A 157 -9.44 10.88 -5.74
CA ARG A 157 -10.47 11.19 -6.75
C ARG A 157 -11.73 10.35 -6.56
N LEU A 158 -11.58 9.06 -6.29
CA LEU A 158 -12.69 8.17 -5.95
C LEU A 158 -13.41 8.63 -4.68
N ALA A 159 -12.66 8.92 -3.61
CA ALA A 159 -13.23 9.40 -2.34
C ALA A 159 -14.02 10.71 -2.54
N THR A 160 -13.48 11.65 -3.31
CA THR A 160 -14.13 12.93 -3.62
C THR A 160 -15.44 12.72 -4.40
N ARG A 161 -15.42 11.84 -5.42
CA ARG A 161 -16.62 11.52 -6.21
C ARG A 161 -17.71 10.87 -5.37
N LEU A 162 -17.34 9.96 -4.46
CA LEU A 162 -18.29 9.35 -3.52
C LEU A 162 -18.89 10.40 -2.57
N GLY A 163 -18.06 11.32 -2.04
CA GLY A 163 -18.55 12.43 -1.22
C GLY A 163 -19.57 13.30 -1.93
N ILE A 164 -19.28 13.75 -3.16
CA ILE A 164 -20.20 14.55 -3.98
C ILE A 164 -21.50 13.79 -4.27
N THR A 165 -21.41 12.49 -4.55
CA THR A 165 -22.59 11.66 -4.83
C THR A 165 -23.50 11.59 -3.61
N LEU A 166 -22.95 11.30 -2.43
CA LEU A 166 -23.71 11.22 -1.17
C LEU A 166 -24.28 12.58 -0.73
N GLU A 167 -23.57 13.69 -1.02
CA GLU A 167 -24.07 15.04 -0.75
C GLU A 167 -25.24 15.47 -1.63
N SER A 168 -25.37 14.89 -2.83
CA SER A 168 -26.47 15.20 -3.76
C SER A 168 -27.73 14.36 -3.52
N ILE A 169 -27.72 13.44 -2.55
CA ILE A 169 -28.89 12.63 -2.14
C ILE A 169 -29.92 13.52 -1.42
N THR A 170 -31.18 13.40 -1.82
CA THR A 170 -32.33 14.14 -1.25
C THR A 170 -32.90 13.51 0.03
N GLU A 171 -32.38 12.35 0.43
CA GLU A 171 -32.63 11.71 1.71
C GLU A 171 -31.50 12.04 2.70
N GLY A 172 -31.82 12.03 3.99
CA GLY A 172 -30.80 12.07 5.02
C GLY A 172 -29.96 10.81 4.96
N PHE A 173 -28.64 10.97 5.06
CA PHE A 173 -27.72 9.84 5.07
C PHE A 173 -26.61 10.07 6.09
N TYR A 174 -26.33 9.06 6.90
CA TYR A 174 -25.15 9.03 7.75
C TYR A 174 -24.61 7.61 7.89
N THR A 175 -23.35 7.51 8.27
CA THR A 175 -22.73 6.23 8.63
C THR A 175 -22.24 6.29 10.08
N LEU A 176 -22.24 5.12 10.73
CA LEU A 176 -21.72 4.92 12.07
C LEU A 176 -20.56 3.93 12.03
N ASP A 177 -19.51 4.18 12.81
CA ASP A 177 -18.43 3.22 13.04
C ASP A 177 -18.85 2.11 14.02
N THR A 178 -17.97 1.13 14.25
CA THR A 178 -18.18 0.02 15.20
C THR A 178 -18.37 0.48 16.66
N GLN A 179 -18.04 1.72 16.98
CA GLN A 179 -18.25 2.35 18.29
C GLN A 179 -19.51 3.25 18.31
N TRP A 180 -20.37 3.13 17.29
CA TRP A 180 -21.60 3.90 17.12
C TRP A 180 -21.38 5.41 16.94
N ARG A 181 -20.21 5.82 16.45
CA ARG A 181 -19.88 7.23 16.22
C ARG A 181 -20.13 7.61 14.76
N PHE A 182 -20.65 8.81 14.53
CA PHE A 182 -20.81 9.33 13.17
C PHE A 182 -19.45 9.44 12.48
N ASN A 183 -19.24 8.70 11.39
CA ASN A 183 -18.06 8.86 10.52
C ASN A 183 -18.40 9.58 9.20
N TYR A 184 -19.68 9.72 8.87
CA TYR A 184 -20.17 10.58 7.78
C TYR A 184 -21.59 11.06 8.08
N LEU A 185 -21.94 12.27 7.61
CA LEU A 185 -23.29 12.84 7.64
C LEU A 185 -23.44 13.79 6.44
N ASN A 186 -24.39 13.51 5.54
CA ASN A 186 -24.66 14.39 4.40
C ASN A 186 -25.42 15.66 4.83
N ARG A 187 -25.50 16.64 3.92
CA ARG A 187 -26.15 17.94 4.17
C ARG A 187 -27.62 17.78 4.55
N GLU A 188 -28.33 16.90 3.86
CA GLU A 188 -29.76 16.68 4.12
C GLU A 188 -29.98 16.00 5.48
N GLY A 189 -29.12 15.07 5.87
CA GLY A 189 -29.18 14.43 7.17
C GLY A 189 -28.94 15.43 8.31
N ALA A 190 -27.96 16.32 8.15
CA ALA A 190 -27.72 17.41 9.10
C ALA A 190 -28.96 18.33 9.22
N ARG A 191 -29.62 18.64 8.09
CA ARG A 191 -30.86 19.43 8.07
C ARG A 191 -32.00 18.72 8.80
N LEU A 192 -32.21 17.44 8.54
CA LEU A 192 -33.28 16.63 9.15
C LEU A 192 -33.08 16.41 10.65
N LEU A 193 -31.82 16.23 11.09
CA LEU A 193 -31.46 16.08 12.51
C LEU A 193 -31.38 17.42 13.25
N GLY A 194 -31.46 18.55 12.53
CA GLY A 194 -31.38 19.89 13.10
C GLY A 194 -30.00 20.25 13.66
N ARG A 195 -28.94 19.53 13.27
CA ARG A 195 -27.58 19.70 13.79
C ARG A 195 -26.52 19.53 12.71
N PRO A 196 -25.50 20.42 12.67
CA PRO A 196 -24.47 20.37 11.64
C PRO A 196 -23.53 19.17 11.83
N SER A 197 -22.94 18.70 10.73
CA SER A 197 -21.97 17.58 10.74
C SER A 197 -20.75 17.88 11.61
N THR A 198 -20.28 19.12 11.66
CA THR A 198 -19.17 19.58 12.52
C THR A 198 -19.40 19.30 14.01
N GLU A 199 -20.66 19.20 14.44
CA GLU A 199 -20.99 18.90 15.82
C GLU A 199 -21.23 17.41 16.10
N LEU A 200 -21.57 16.62 15.09
CA LEU A 200 -21.97 15.22 15.24
C LEU A 200 -20.85 14.24 14.88
N LEU A 201 -19.98 14.59 13.92
CA LEU A 201 -18.88 13.73 13.49
C LEU A 201 -17.97 13.37 14.67
N GLY A 202 -17.62 12.08 14.76
CA GLY A 202 -16.85 11.50 15.85
C GLY A 202 -17.61 11.30 17.16
N LYS A 203 -18.88 11.72 17.26
CA LYS A 203 -19.69 11.53 18.48
C LYS A 203 -20.62 10.34 18.36
N SER A 204 -20.90 9.71 19.50
CA SER A 204 -21.78 8.54 19.55
C SER A 204 -23.24 8.93 19.36
N ILE A 205 -23.95 8.25 18.44
CA ILE A 205 -25.38 8.49 18.19
C ILE A 205 -26.22 8.37 19.47
N TRP A 206 -25.88 7.42 20.35
CA TRP A 206 -26.61 7.19 21.59
C TRP A 206 -26.43 8.32 22.62
N LYS A 207 -25.29 9.01 22.58
CA LYS A 207 -25.05 10.17 23.46
C LYS A 207 -25.74 11.42 22.94
N GLU A 208 -25.68 11.65 21.63
CA GLU A 208 -26.25 12.86 21.02
C GLU A 208 -27.77 12.77 20.84
N PHE A 209 -28.32 11.56 20.69
CA PHE A 209 -29.76 11.30 20.52
C PHE A 209 -30.27 10.27 21.55
N PRO A 210 -30.29 10.61 22.86
CA PRO A 210 -30.69 9.69 23.91
C PRO A 210 -32.16 9.27 23.82
N GLY A 211 -33.03 10.09 23.20
CA GLY A 211 -34.43 9.76 22.96
C GLY A 211 -34.67 8.60 21.98
N ALA A 212 -33.62 8.15 21.28
CA ALA A 212 -33.67 6.97 20.42
C ALA A 212 -33.34 5.68 21.19
N ILE A 213 -32.79 5.77 22.41
CA ILE A 213 -32.45 4.60 23.23
C ILE A 213 -33.72 3.96 23.79
N ASN A 214 -33.77 2.63 23.80
CA ASN A 214 -34.91 1.82 24.24
C ASN A 214 -36.17 2.11 23.39
N THR A 215 -35.97 2.35 22.10
CA THR A 215 -37.04 2.53 21.12
C THR A 215 -36.79 1.64 19.92
N LEU A 216 -37.76 1.60 18.98
CA LEU A 216 -37.62 0.88 17.73
C LEU A 216 -36.33 1.25 16.97
N PHE A 217 -35.87 2.50 17.08
CA PHE A 217 -34.61 2.94 16.47
C PHE A 217 -33.42 2.13 17.00
N SER A 218 -33.21 2.10 18.33
CA SER A 218 -32.06 1.40 18.90
C SER A 218 -32.11 -0.10 18.69
N ASP A 219 -33.30 -0.68 18.70
CA ASP A 219 -33.48 -2.13 18.61
C ASP A 219 -33.20 -2.61 17.19
N GLN A 220 -33.77 -1.94 16.19
CA GLN A 220 -33.55 -2.28 14.77
C GLN A 220 -32.12 -2.00 14.32
N ILE A 221 -31.53 -0.87 14.74
CA ILE A 221 -30.14 -0.52 14.41
C ILE A 221 -29.16 -1.55 14.99
N ARG A 222 -29.35 -1.98 16.24
CA ARG A 222 -28.52 -3.03 16.85
C ARG A 222 -28.75 -4.39 16.19
N ALA A 223 -30.00 -4.72 15.87
CA ALA A 223 -30.33 -5.98 15.21
C ALA A 223 -29.70 -6.09 13.81
N ALA A 224 -29.71 -4.99 13.03
CA ALA A 224 -29.06 -4.94 11.72
C ALA A 224 -27.57 -5.27 11.79
N VAL A 225 -26.86 -4.66 12.74
CA VAL A 225 -25.42 -4.93 12.95
C VAL A 225 -25.17 -6.33 13.48
N ALA A 226 -25.94 -6.78 14.49
CA ALA A 226 -25.75 -8.08 15.11
C ALA A 226 -26.07 -9.25 14.16
N GLY A 227 -27.08 -9.08 13.31
CA GLY A 227 -27.50 -10.09 12.34
C GLY A 227 -26.85 -9.94 10.97
N ASN A 228 -26.13 -8.85 10.71
CA ASN A 228 -25.54 -8.52 9.41
C ASN A 228 -26.55 -8.60 8.25
N TYR A 229 -27.75 -8.04 8.44
CA TYR A 229 -28.79 -7.94 7.43
C TYR A 229 -29.39 -6.53 7.40
N GLN A 230 -29.93 -6.13 6.24
CA GLN A 230 -30.58 -4.84 6.08
C GLN A 230 -31.92 -4.78 6.83
N VAL A 231 -32.24 -3.65 7.45
CA VAL A 231 -33.54 -3.37 8.09
C VAL A 231 -34.19 -2.15 7.50
N GLU A 232 -35.52 -2.15 7.44
CA GLU A 232 -36.36 -1.02 7.03
C GLU A 232 -37.54 -0.89 7.99
N PHE A 233 -37.77 0.31 8.51
CA PHE A 233 -38.87 0.58 9.45
C PHE A 233 -39.27 2.05 9.47
N GLU A 234 -40.49 2.34 9.91
CA GLU A 234 -40.94 3.70 10.22
C GLU A 234 -41.09 3.88 11.74
N ALA A 235 -40.60 5.01 12.28
CA ALA A 235 -40.73 5.32 13.69
C ALA A 235 -40.86 6.83 13.96
N LEU A 236 -41.65 7.19 14.97
CA LEU A 236 -41.74 8.55 15.48
C LEU A 236 -40.53 8.84 16.37
N TYR A 237 -39.75 9.86 16.02
CA TYR A 237 -38.76 10.42 16.92
C TYR A 237 -39.38 11.58 17.70
N ALA A 238 -39.90 11.27 18.90
CA ALA A 238 -40.65 12.21 19.73
C ALA A 238 -39.94 13.56 19.99
N PRO A 239 -38.61 13.63 20.22
CA PRO A 239 -37.93 14.91 20.45
C PRO A 239 -37.97 15.89 19.27
N LEU A 240 -38.16 15.41 18.04
CA LEU A 240 -38.32 16.27 16.85
C LEU A 240 -39.77 16.31 16.35
N ASP A 241 -40.68 15.57 16.99
CA ASP A 241 -42.07 15.38 16.54
C ASP A 241 -42.18 15.01 15.04
N LYS A 242 -41.32 14.08 14.61
CA LYS A 242 -41.19 13.66 13.21
C LYS A 242 -41.22 12.16 13.03
N TRP A 243 -41.97 11.71 12.03
CA TRP A 243 -41.91 10.34 11.56
C TRP A 243 -40.76 10.16 10.58
N PHE A 244 -39.90 9.21 10.86
CA PHE A 244 -38.80 8.84 9.98
C PHE A 244 -39.02 7.44 9.41
N GLU A 245 -38.90 7.33 8.09
CA GLU A 245 -38.62 6.07 7.39
C GLU A 245 -37.11 5.87 7.41
N ILE A 246 -36.65 4.75 7.98
CA ILE A 246 -35.24 4.41 8.18
C ILE A 246 -34.91 3.16 7.38
N ARG A 247 -33.79 3.18 6.65
CA ARG A 247 -33.16 1.98 6.08
C ARG A 247 -31.72 1.90 6.57
N ALA A 248 -31.35 0.77 7.17
CA ALA A 248 -30.01 0.57 7.69
C ALA A 248 -29.34 -0.65 7.04
N TYR A 249 -28.12 -0.45 6.56
CA TYR A 249 -27.31 -1.40 5.80
C TYR A 249 -25.99 -1.65 6.52
N PRO A 250 -25.78 -2.82 7.15
CA PRO A 250 -24.51 -3.13 7.79
C PRO A 250 -23.41 -3.33 6.74
N PHE A 251 -22.19 -2.93 7.08
CA PHE A 251 -20.99 -3.14 6.28
C PHE A 251 -19.81 -3.49 7.20
N PRO A 252 -18.67 -4.01 6.69
CA PRO A 252 -17.60 -4.57 7.53
C PRO A 252 -17.13 -3.66 8.68
N ASP A 253 -17.08 -2.35 8.43
CA ASP A 253 -16.56 -1.37 9.39
C ASP A 253 -17.64 -0.49 10.05
N GLY A 254 -18.93 -0.84 9.92
CA GLY A 254 -20.00 -0.01 10.47
C GLY A 254 -21.40 -0.24 9.93
N LEU A 255 -22.20 0.83 9.96
CA LEU A 255 -23.60 0.83 9.55
C LEU A 255 -23.94 2.08 8.74
N ALA A 256 -24.53 1.91 7.56
CA ALA A 256 -25.02 3.02 6.74
C ALA A 256 -26.52 3.18 6.94
N ILE A 257 -26.98 4.40 7.21
CA ILE A 257 -28.38 4.71 7.50
C ILE A 257 -28.88 5.78 6.55
N TYR A 258 -29.93 5.44 5.81
CA TYR A 258 -30.76 6.37 5.05
C TYR A 258 -32.02 6.67 5.84
N PHE A 259 -32.44 7.92 5.82
CA PHE A 259 -33.64 8.35 6.51
C PHE A 259 -34.35 9.49 5.81
N ARG A 260 -35.68 9.44 5.87
CA ARG A 260 -36.55 10.46 5.28
C ARG A 260 -37.66 10.84 6.26
N ASP A 261 -37.96 12.12 6.34
CA ASP A 261 -39.16 12.62 7.02
C ASP A 261 -40.41 12.25 6.21
N VAL A 262 -41.28 11.43 6.80
CA VAL A 262 -42.53 10.96 6.20
C VAL A 262 -43.76 11.50 6.94
N SER A 263 -43.59 12.55 7.75
CA SER A 263 -44.64 13.12 8.59
C SER A 263 -45.83 13.62 7.75
N GLU A 264 -45.56 14.39 6.69
CA GLU A 264 -46.62 14.88 5.78
C GLU A 264 -47.34 13.73 5.07
N ARG A 265 -46.58 12.71 4.62
CA ARG A 265 -47.14 11.51 3.96
C ARG A 265 -48.07 10.74 4.90
N ARG A 266 -47.74 10.63 6.19
CA ARG A 266 -48.60 9.99 7.18
C ARG A 266 -49.85 10.80 7.49
N GLN A 267 -49.72 12.11 7.71
CA GLN A 267 -50.86 12.98 7.99
C GLN A 267 -51.89 12.95 6.86
N ALA A 268 -51.43 12.99 5.60
CA ALA A 268 -52.31 12.87 4.43
C ALA A 268 -53.05 11.52 4.38
N ARG A 269 -52.37 10.41 4.69
CA ARG A 269 -52.99 9.07 4.75
C ARG A 269 -54.01 8.96 5.87
N GLU A 270 -53.72 9.48 7.04
CA GLU A 270 -54.61 9.44 8.20
C GLU A 270 -55.86 10.31 7.98
N GLN A 271 -55.72 11.48 7.34
CA GLN A 271 -56.85 12.32 6.94
C GLN A 271 -57.77 11.64 5.92
N LEU A 272 -57.18 10.90 4.96
CA LEU A 272 -57.95 10.12 3.98
C LEU A 272 -58.71 8.95 4.64
N MET A 273 -58.11 8.25 5.61
CA MET A 273 -58.77 7.17 6.35
C MET A 273 -59.86 7.65 7.32
N LEU A 274 -59.83 8.91 7.74
CA LEU A 274 -60.85 9.53 8.59
C LEU A 274 -62.07 10.06 7.81
N LEU A 275 -61.98 10.08 6.47
CA LEU A 275 -63.03 10.54 5.55
C LEU A 275 -63.85 9.39 4.91
N GLU A 276 -63.47 8.14 5.17
CA GLU A 276 -64.22 6.92 4.82
C GLU A 276 -65.07 6.42 6.00
#